data_AF-X8BFA0-F1
#
_entry.id   AF-X8BFA0-F1
#
_cell.length_a   1.000
_cell.length_b   1.000
_cell.length_c   1.000
_cell.angle_alpha   90.00
_cell.angle_beta   90.00
_cell.angle_gamma   90.00
#
_symmetry.space_group_name_H-M   'P 1'
#
loop_
_entity.id
_entity.type
_entity.pdbx_description
1 polymer ?
#
loop_
_entity_poly.entity_id
_entity_poly.type
_entity_poly.pdbx_seq_one_letter_code
_entity_poly.pdbx_strand_id
1 'polypeptide(L)'
;MLGVLLSAIDAGQVVQFPHRPSRTEPYTTRTVEPWGVVTQNGRWYLVGHDRDRDATRVFRLSRIGAEVKPIGPVGAVVRPEGVDLRKIVAETVAEPPTGVQAQVWVADGRAMALRRAGKSLGHGGWGTRRRGDRTRHRIQRPARA
;
A
#
# COMPACT_ATOMS: atom_id res chain seq x y z
N MET A 1 10.93 17.10 -9.07
CA MET A 1 10.88 15.74 -8.50
C MET A 1 10.76 14.66 -9.58
N LEU A 2 9.65 14.53 -10.31
CA LEU A 2 9.52 13.52 -11.38
C LEU A 2 10.64 13.61 -12.43
N GLY A 3 10.97 14.82 -12.91
CA GLY A 3 12.07 15.01 -13.86
C GLY A 3 13.41 14.46 -13.37
N VAL A 4 13.73 14.64 -12.08
CA VAL A 4 14.98 14.11 -11.48
C VAL A 4 14.99 12.59 -11.48
N LEU A 5 13.85 11.95 -11.18
CA LEU A 5 13.72 10.50 -11.23
C LEU A 5 13.90 9.96 -12.65
N LEU A 6 13.27 10.60 -13.64
CA LEU A 6 13.40 10.21 -15.04
C LEU A 6 14.85 10.37 -15.52
N SER A 7 15.50 11.50 -15.24
CA SER A 7 16.92 11.69 -15.58
C SER A 7 17.83 10.66 -14.91
N ALA A 8 17.56 10.27 -13.66
CA ALA A 8 18.34 9.24 -12.99
C ALA A 8 18.11 7.83 -13.57
N ILE A 9 16.88 7.52 -14.02
CA ILE A 9 16.58 6.28 -14.74
C ILE A 9 17.35 6.24 -16.06
N ASP A 10 17.29 7.30 -16.84
CA ASP A 10 17.97 7.40 -18.14
C ASP A 10 19.50 7.33 -17.99
N ALA A 11 20.03 7.93 -16.91
CA ALA A 11 21.44 7.87 -16.57
C ALA A 11 21.87 6.54 -15.93
N GLY A 12 20.94 5.63 -15.60
CA GLY A 12 21.26 4.41 -14.86
C GLY A 12 21.95 4.73 -13.51
N GLN A 13 21.42 5.70 -12.77
CA GLN A 13 22.03 6.20 -11.54
C GLN A 13 21.12 5.94 -10.32
N VAL A 14 21.73 5.59 -9.19
CA VAL A 14 21.05 5.36 -7.92
C VAL A 14 20.43 6.67 -7.44
N VAL A 15 19.26 6.60 -6.81
CA VAL A 15 18.60 7.75 -6.19
C VAL A 15 18.39 7.53 -4.70
N GLN A 16 18.54 8.61 -3.94
CA GLN A 16 18.17 8.66 -2.55
C GLN A 16 17.03 9.66 -2.35
N PHE A 17 16.00 9.26 -1.58
CA PHE A 17 14.87 10.13 -1.31
C PHE A 17 14.16 9.78 0.01
N PRO A 18 13.52 10.74 0.70
CA PRO A 18 12.60 10.45 1.80
C PRO A 18 11.35 9.75 1.27
N HIS A 19 10.90 8.68 1.91
CA HIS A 19 9.62 8.02 1.62
C HIS A 19 8.89 7.64 2.91
N ARG A 20 7.56 7.78 2.90
CA ARG A 20 6.71 7.33 4.01
C ARG A 20 5.72 6.24 3.55
N PRO A 21 5.56 5.14 4.30
CA PRO A 21 4.64 4.06 3.93
C PRO A 21 3.18 4.54 3.84
N SER A 22 2.78 5.40 4.77
CA SER A 22 1.47 6.05 4.83
C SER A 22 1.61 7.55 5.10
N ARG A 23 0.54 8.33 4.93
CA ARG A 23 0.58 9.79 5.16
C ARG A 23 0.84 10.16 6.63
N THR A 24 0.51 9.27 7.55
CA THR A 24 0.60 9.44 9.00
C THR A 24 1.92 8.97 9.57
N GLU A 25 2.71 8.21 8.81
CA GLU A 25 4.01 7.74 9.23
C GLU A 25 5.12 8.74 8.87
N PRO A 26 6.20 8.79 9.67
CA PRO A 26 7.35 9.63 9.37
C PRO A 26 8.03 9.20 8.07
N TYR A 27 8.75 10.14 7.47
CA TYR A 27 9.61 9.82 6.35
C TYR A 27 10.81 9.00 6.82
N THR A 28 11.22 8.05 5.99
CA THR A 28 12.49 7.35 6.09
C THR A 28 13.22 7.51 4.78
N THR A 29 14.51 7.82 4.82
CA THR A 29 15.35 7.87 3.63
C THR A 29 15.43 6.48 2.99
N ARG A 30 15.30 6.42 1.67
CA ARG A 30 15.42 5.22 0.85
C ARG A 30 16.50 5.39 -0.17
N THR A 31 17.31 4.36 -0.37
CA THR A 31 18.34 4.27 -1.41
C THR A 31 17.90 3.24 -2.45
N VAL A 32 17.60 3.71 -3.67
CA VAL A 32 16.93 2.91 -4.69
C VAL A 32 17.68 2.96 -6.00
N GLU A 33 17.82 1.81 -6.64
CA GLU A 33 18.23 1.68 -8.04
C GLU A 33 16.98 1.77 -8.91
N PRO A 34 16.72 2.91 -9.57
CA PRO A 34 15.45 3.13 -10.23
C PRO A 34 15.43 2.43 -11.60
N TRP A 35 14.38 1.66 -11.88
CA TRP A 35 14.22 0.94 -13.15
C TRP A 35 13.20 1.56 -14.09
N GLY A 36 12.26 2.32 -13.54
CA GLY A 36 11.22 2.98 -14.33
C GLY A 36 10.11 3.56 -13.48
N VAL A 37 9.31 4.43 -14.10
CA VAL A 37 8.08 4.96 -13.52
C VAL A 37 6.88 4.42 -14.31
N VAL A 38 5.89 3.91 -13.60
CA VAL A 38 4.67 3.32 -14.17
C VAL A 38 3.45 4.02 -13.59
N THR A 39 2.42 4.19 -14.42
CA THR A 39 1.09 4.63 -14.01
C THR A 39 0.17 3.43 -13.79
N GLN A 40 -0.53 3.42 -12.65
CA GLN A 40 -1.59 2.45 -12.33
C GLN A 40 -2.71 3.17 -11.59
N ASN A 41 -3.97 2.98 -12.01
CA ASN A 41 -5.16 3.58 -11.40
C ASN A 41 -5.01 5.11 -11.19
N GLY A 42 -4.49 5.83 -12.19
CA GLY A 42 -4.27 7.28 -12.16
C GLY A 42 -3.17 7.75 -11.20
N ARG A 43 -2.31 6.86 -10.70
CA ARG A 43 -1.24 7.15 -9.74
C ARG A 43 0.10 6.74 -10.33
N TRP A 44 1.14 7.52 -10.01
CA TRP A 44 2.50 7.26 -10.45
C TRP A 44 3.29 6.47 -9.42
N TYR A 45 4.05 5.49 -9.89
CA TYR A 45 4.87 4.59 -9.08
C TYR A 45 6.27 4.44 -9.65
N LEU A 46 7.28 4.59 -8.82
CA LEU A 46 8.66 4.23 -9.12
C LEU A 46 8.84 2.75 -8.78
N VAL A 47 9.45 2.00 -9.70
CA VAL A 47 9.86 0.61 -9.49
C VAL A 47 11.38 0.56 -9.51
N GLY A 48 11.96 -0.20 -8.59
CA GLY A 48 13.41 -0.34 -8.50
C GLY A 48 13.84 -1.34 -7.44
N HIS A 49 15.15 -1.55 -7.35
CA HIS A 49 15.75 -2.29 -6.25
C HIS A 49 15.99 -1.36 -5.07
N ASP A 50 15.35 -1.62 -3.93
CA ASP A 50 15.59 -0.91 -2.67
C ASP A 50 16.81 -1.54 -1.99
N ARG A 51 17.93 -0.83 -1.96
CA ARG A 51 19.19 -1.32 -1.36
C ARG A 51 19.09 -1.48 0.15
N ASP A 52 18.25 -0.68 0.81
CA ASP A 52 18.10 -0.75 2.26
C ASP A 52 17.30 -1.99 2.69
N ARG A 53 16.56 -2.59 1.75
CA ARG A 53 15.71 -3.76 1.97
C ARG A 53 16.09 -4.97 1.12
N ASP A 54 17.11 -4.82 0.28
CA ASP A 54 17.61 -5.82 -0.65
C ASP A 54 16.47 -6.53 -1.42
N ALA A 55 15.57 -5.73 -2.00
CA ALA A 55 14.39 -6.25 -2.67
C ALA A 55 13.84 -5.31 -3.74
N THR A 56 13.20 -5.88 -4.76
CA THR A 56 12.35 -5.13 -5.68
C THR A 56 11.17 -4.51 -4.93
N ARG A 57 11.00 -3.20 -5.06
CA ARG A 57 9.93 -2.45 -4.39
C ARG A 57 9.29 -1.42 -5.30
N VAL A 58 8.05 -1.08 -4.94
CA VAL A 58 7.24 -0.08 -5.61
C VAL A 58 7.00 1.10 -4.67
N PHE A 59 7.36 2.31 -5.10
CA PHE A 59 7.22 3.54 -4.34
C PHE A 59 6.21 4.47 -5.01
N ARG A 60 5.14 4.83 -4.31
CA ARG A 60 4.17 5.78 -4.83
C ARG A 60 4.77 7.19 -4.80
N LEU A 61 4.83 7.86 -5.96
CA LEU A 61 5.50 9.17 -6.07
C LEU A 61 4.91 10.22 -5.13
N SER A 62 3.59 10.22 -4.92
CA SER A 62 2.95 11.15 -3.98
C SER A 62 3.34 10.94 -2.50
N ARG A 63 4.11 9.90 -2.19
CA ARG A 63 4.64 9.59 -0.84
C ARG A 63 6.16 9.79 -0.74
N ILE A 64 6.81 10.21 -1.82
CA ILE A 64 8.22 10.59 -1.83
C ILE A 64 8.33 12.08 -1.47
N GLY A 65 9.28 12.42 -0.60
CA GLY A 65 9.58 13.78 -0.20
C GLY A 65 10.23 14.60 -1.33
N ALA A 66 10.40 15.91 -1.11
CA ALA A 66 10.93 16.81 -2.13
C ALA A 66 12.41 16.54 -2.47
N GLU A 67 13.18 16.04 -1.50
CA GLU A 67 14.62 15.83 -1.61
C GLU A 67 15.00 14.53 -2.34
N VAL A 68 14.78 14.48 -3.65
CA VAL A 68 15.29 13.40 -4.50
C VAL A 68 16.68 13.75 -4.99
N LYS A 69 17.66 12.91 -4.69
CA LYS A 69 19.08 13.13 -5.01
C LYS A 69 19.65 11.92 -5.75
N PRO A 70 20.08 12.04 -7.01
CA PRO A 70 20.92 11.04 -7.65
C PRO A 70 22.26 10.93 -6.90
N ILE A 71 22.75 9.71 -6.68
CA ILE A 71 24.00 9.43 -5.97
C ILE A 71 24.82 8.38 -6.71
N GLY A 72 26.13 8.36 -6.47
CA GLY A 72 27.04 7.41 -7.10
C GLY A 72 27.25 7.66 -8.59
N PRO A 73 27.95 6.73 -9.28
CA PRO A 73 28.29 6.89 -10.68
C PRO A 73 27.08 6.65 -11.61
N VAL A 74 27.10 7.34 -12.75
CA VAL A 74 26.22 7.10 -13.91
C VAL A 74 26.49 5.69 -14.46
N GLY A 75 25.44 4.99 -14.90
CA GLY A 75 25.52 3.62 -15.43
C GLY A 75 25.71 2.53 -14.38
N ALA A 76 25.65 2.86 -13.08
CA ALA A 76 25.76 1.90 -11.99
C ALA A 76 24.51 1.01 -11.81
N VAL A 77 23.38 1.43 -12.37
CA VAL A 77 22.10 0.74 -12.27
C VAL A 77 21.76 0.11 -13.61
N VAL A 78 21.55 -1.20 -13.59
CA VAL A 78 21.05 -1.97 -14.72
C VAL A 78 19.74 -2.62 -14.30
N ARG A 79 18.66 -2.34 -15.05
CA ARG A 79 17.40 -3.06 -14.87
C ARG A 79 17.60 -4.52 -15.29
N PRO A 80 17.25 -5.50 -14.44
CA PRO A 80 17.39 -6.90 -14.81
C PRO A 80 16.55 -7.24 -16.05
N GLU A 81 17.08 -8.11 -16.90
CA GLU A 81 16.39 -8.56 -18.12
C GLU A 81 15.07 -9.27 -17.81
N GLY A 82 14.08 -9.12 -18.68
CA GLY A 82 12.78 -9.78 -18.53
C GLY A 82 11.88 -9.24 -17.42
N VAL A 83 12.34 -8.27 -16.61
CA VAL A 83 11.52 -7.64 -15.57
C VAL A 83 10.35 -6.88 -16.21
N ASP A 84 9.11 -7.23 -15.89
CA ASP A 84 7.92 -6.46 -16.29
C ASP A 84 7.48 -5.50 -15.18
N LEU A 85 7.80 -4.21 -15.34
CA LEU A 85 7.48 -3.18 -14.36
C LEU A 85 5.96 -2.97 -14.20
N ARG A 86 5.17 -3.14 -15.28
CA ARG A 86 3.71 -2.97 -15.20
C ARG A 86 3.11 -4.09 -14.38
N LYS A 87 3.54 -5.33 -14.62
CA LYS A 87 3.14 -6.50 -13.82
C LYS A 87 3.50 -6.33 -12.35
N ILE A 88 4.74 -5.93 -12.04
CA ILE A 88 5.20 -5.69 -10.65
C ILE A 88 4.30 -4.67 -9.96
N VAL A 89 3.99 -3.55 -10.62
CA VAL A 89 3.10 -2.54 -10.02
C VAL A 89 1.70 -3.11 -9.84
N ALA A 90 1.12 -3.74 -10.87
CA ALA A 90 -0.22 -4.31 -10.80
C ALA A 90 -0.36 -5.30 -9.63
N GLU A 91 0.60 -6.20 -9.43
CA GLU A 91 0.59 -7.19 -8.34
C GLU A 91 0.83 -6.55 -6.96
N THR A 92 1.71 -5.54 -6.88
CA THR A 92 2.05 -4.90 -5.60
C THR A 92 0.98 -3.93 -5.11
N VAL A 93 0.34 -3.20 -6.04
CA VAL A 93 -0.65 -2.17 -5.71
C VAL A 93 -2.08 -2.63 -5.94
N ALA A 94 -2.27 -3.87 -6.41
CA ALA A 94 -3.56 -4.54 -6.39
C ALA A 94 -4.13 -4.37 -4.98
N GLU A 95 -5.20 -3.59 -4.90
CA GLU A 95 -5.95 -3.49 -3.67
C GLU A 95 -6.50 -4.89 -3.39
N PRO A 96 -6.29 -5.48 -2.20
CA PRO A 96 -7.12 -6.61 -1.81
C PRO A 96 -8.58 -6.15 -1.99
N PRO A 97 -9.46 -7.00 -2.54
CA PRO A 97 -10.80 -6.58 -2.95
C PRO A 97 -11.42 -5.69 -1.88
N THR A 98 -11.68 -4.43 -2.26
CA THR A 98 -12.25 -3.45 -1.35
C THR A 98 -13.62 -3.99 -0.92
N GLY A 99 -13.71 -4.39 0.35
CA GLY A 99 -14.89 -5.06 0.90
C GLY A 99 -14.60 -6.40 1.54
N VAL A 100 -13.64 -6.46 2.47
CA VAL A 100 -13.56 -7.63 3.36
C VAL A 100 -14.83 -7.67 4.21
N GLN A 101 -15.64 -8.71 4.06
CA GLN A 101 -16.78 -8.94 4.94
C GLN A 101 -16.25 -9.35 6.32
N ALA A 102 -16.58 -8.58 7.35
CA ALA A 102 -16.25 -8.93 8.73
C ALA A 102 -17.48 -9.48 9.44
N GLN A 103 -17.28 -10.51 10.27
CA GLN A 103 -18.30 -11.01 11.20
C GLN A 103 -17.96 -10.47 12.59
N VAL A 104 -18.85 -9.66 13.16
CA VAL A 104 -18.67 -9.04 14.48
C VAL A 104 -19.79 -9.46 15.41
N TRP A 105 -19.46 -9.63 16.68
CA TRP A 105 -20.46 -9.82 17.74
C TRP A 105 -20.87 -8.47 18.29
N VAL A 106 -22.18 -8.21 18.27
CA VAL A 106 -22.73 -6.96 18.79
C VAL A 106 -23.59 -7.31 19.99
N ALA A 107 -23.27 -6.73 21.15
CA ALA A 107 -24.14 -6.86 22.32
C ALA A 107 -25.53 -6.27 22.04
N ASP A 108 -26.55 -6.78 22.73
CA ASP A 108 -27.90 -6.24 22.56
C ASP A 108 -28.02 -4.80 23.03
N GLY A 109 -28.84 -4.03 22.31
CA GLY A 109 -28.97 -2.58 22.50
C GLY A 109 -27.75 -1.74 22.10
N ARG A 110 -26.65 -2.33 21.60
CA ARG A 110 -25.42 -1.61 21.25
C ARG A 110 -25.18 -1.51 19.74
N ALA A 111 -24.34 -0.54 19.37
CA ALA A 111 -23.83 -0.32 18.01
C ALA A 111 -24.92 -0.28 16.91
N MET A 112 -25.95 0.54 17.10
CA MET A 112 -27.07 0.68 16.17
C MET A 112 -26.64 1.06 14.74
N ALA A 113 -25.57 1.85 14.59
CA ALA A 113 -25.02 2.17 13.28
C ALA A 113 -24.49 0.92 12.55
N LEU A 114 -23.85 0.00 13.27
CA LEU A 114 -23.35 -1.26 12.72
C LEU A 114 -24.48 -2.24 12.38
N ARG A 115 -25.53 -2.29 13.21
CA ARG A 115 -26.74 -3.09 12.94
C ARG A 115 -27.47 -2.62 11.69
N ARG A 116 -27.56 -1.30 11.46
CA ARG A 116 -28.14 -0.73 10.22
C ARG A 116 -27.28 -0.98 8.99
N ALA A 117 -25.95 -1.02 9.15
CA ALA A 117 -25.00 -1.19 8.05
C ALA A 117 -24.71 -2.65 7.67
N GLY A 118 -25.27 -3.63 8.38
CA GLY A 118 -24.98 -5.06 8.18
C GLY A 118 -26.21 -5.95 8.07
N LYS A 119 -25.99 -7.21 7.70
CA LYS A 119 -26.98 -8.29 7.72
C LYS A 119 -26.81 -9.10 9.02
N SER A 120 -27.88 -9.20 9.81
CA SER A 120 -27.91 -10.10 10.96
C SER A 120 -27.74 -11.56 10.50
N LEU A 121 -26.82 -12.30 11.13
CA LEU A 121 -26.57 -13.72 10.86
C LEU A 121 -27.23 -14.64 11.91
N GLY A 122 -28.00 -14.09 12.83
CA GLY A 122 -28.65 -14.84 13.92
C GLY A 122 -27.98 -14.63 15.28
N HIS A 123 -28.56 -15.27 16.30
CA HIS A 123 -28.10 -15.19 17.69
C HIS A 123 -27.17 -16.36 17.98
N GLY A 124 -26.13 -16.15 18.79
CA GLY A 124 -25.21 -17.21 19.14
C GLY A 124 -24.33 -16.85 20.33
N GLY A 125 -23.84 -17.86 21.03
CA GLY A 125 -22.90 -17.68 22.14
C GLY A 125 -21.46 -17.63 21.62
N TRP A 126 -20.68 -16.67 22.11
CA TRP A 126 -19.21 -16.78 22.08
C TRP A 126 -18.74 -17.36 23.42
N GLY A 127 -18.11 -18.54 23.39
CA GLY A 127 -17.40 -19.07 24.56
C GLY A 127 -16.25 -18.13 24.90
N THR A 128 -15.93 -17.81 26.15
CA THR A 128 -16.36 -18.30 27.46
C THR A 128 -16.60 -17.11 28.41
N ARG A 129 -17.64 -17.19 29.26
CA ARG A 129 -18.01 -16.29 30.38
C ARG A 129 -18.57 -14.90 30.03
N ARG A 130 -19.87 -14.84 29.76
CA ARG A 130 -20.96 -14.33 30.63
C ARG A 130 -22.24 -14.31 29.79
N ARG A 131 -23.30 -14.96 30.28
CA ARG A 131 -24.65 -14.93 29.69
C ARG A 131 -25.10 -13.47 29.58
N GLY A 132 -25.16 -12.99 28.36
CA GLY A 132 -25.89 -11.81 27.93
C GLY A 132 -26.20 -12.07 26.48
N ASP A 133 -27.46 -11.92 26.11
CA ASP A 133 -27.95 -12.17 24.76
C ASP A 133 -27.20 -11.26 23.77
N ARG A 134 -26.62 -11.84 22.71
CA ARG A 134 -25.83 -11.11 21.70
C ARG A 134 -26.16 -11.63 20.32
N THR A 135 -26.43 -10.71 19.40
CA THR A 135 -26.65 -11.01 17.99
C THR A 135 -25.34 -10.95 17.19
N ARG A 136 -25.09 -11.92 16.30
CA ARG A 136 -23.99 -11.87 15.32
C ARG A 136 -24.42 -11.06 14.11
N HIS A 137 -23.62 -10.07 13.72
CA HIS A 137 -23.87 -9.26 12.52
C HIS A 137 -22.74 -9.45 11.50
N ARG A 138 -23.10 -9.66 10.23
CA ARG A 138 -22.19 -9.57 9.08
C ARG A 138 -22.29 -8.17 8.52
N ILE A 139 -21.18 -7.43 8.53
CA ILE A 139 -21.17 -6.05 8.07
C ILE A 139 -20.29 -5.96 6.84
N GLN A 140 -20.83 -5.33 5.80
CA GLN A 140 -20.07 -4.94 4.63
C GLN A 140 -19.83 -3.43 4.75
N ARG A 141 -18.58 -3.01 4.93
CA ARG A 141 -18.27 -1.59 4.84
C ARG A 141 -18.26 -1.21 3.35
N PRO A 142 -19.04 -0.22 2.91
CA PRO A 142 -18.82 0.33 1.58
C PRO A 142 -17.42 0.95 1.52
N ALA A 143 -16.75 0.74 0.40
CA ALA A 143 -15.47 1.40 0.12
C ALA A 143 -15.68 2.91 0.26
N ARG A 144 -14.85 3.57 1.09
CA ARG A 144 -14.80 5.04 1.06
C ARG A 144 -14.14 5.41 -0.26
N ALA A 145 -14.92 6.07 -1.12
CA ALA A 145 -14.48 6.68 -2.37
C ALA A 145 -13.39 7.74 -2.11
#